data_AF-A0A4Y2VD18-F1
#
_entry.id   AF-A0A4Y2VD18-F1
#
_cell.length_a   1.000
_cell.length_b   1.000
_cell.length_c   1.000
_cell.angle_alpha   90.00
_cell.angle_beta   90.00
_cell.angle_gamma   90.00
#
_symmetry.space_group_name_H-M   'P 1'
#
loop_
_entity.id
_entity.type
_entity.pdbx_description
1 polymer ?
#
loop_
_entity_poly.entity_id
_entity_poly.type
_entity_poly.pdbx_seq_one_letter_code
_entity_poly.pdbx_strand_id
1 'polypeptide(L)'
;MSKSVAYSIIMSVWTLSSLLSLPSLLYATTITYKYADQGHRTLCYLIWPDQALGKSYTDHVYNIVFLVVTYIIPMSCMAVTYTWIGCILWGSKVIGENTDPQNHVIKSKQRVKSFLCYKCHFRDSFDK
;
A
#
# COMPACT_ATOMS: atom_id res chain seq x y z
N MET A 1 14.90 12.74 10.64
CA MET A 1 13.86 11.88 11.25
C MET A 1 14.16 11.77 12.74
N SER A 2 13.31 12.33 13.60
CA SER A 2 13.50 12.19 15.04
C SER A 2 13.32 10.73 15.44
N LYS A 3 14.17 10.20 16.33
CA LYS A 3 14.08 8.81 16.82
C LYS A 3 12.67 8.51 17.35
N SER A 4 12.06 9.49 18.02
CA SER A 4 10.69 9.42 18.53
C SER A 4 9.64 9.19 17.45
N VAL A 5 9.83 9.73 16.23
CA VAL A 5 8.90 9.53 15.10
C VAL A 5 9.00 8.10 14.58
N ALA A 6 10.21 7.56 14.44
CA ALA A 6 10.41 6.18 14.01
C ALA A 6 9.78 5.18 15.00
N TYR A 7 10.00 5.38 16.31
CA TYR A 7 9.36 4.55 17.33
C TYR A 7 7.83 4.67 17.31
N SER A 8 7.30 5.87 17.11
CA SER A 8 5.85 6.08 16.98
C SER A 8 5.25 5.32 15.80
N ILE A 9 5.93 5.29 14.66
CA ILE A 9 5.47 4.56 13.46
C ILE A 9 5.52 3.05 13.71
N ILE A 10 6.58 2.55 14.33
CA ILE A 10 6.71 1.12 14.63
C ILE A 10 5.58 0.71 15.58
N MET A 11 5.37 1.46 16.67
CA MET A 11 4.30 1.18 17.62
C MET A 11 2.91 1.23 16.97
N SER A 12 2.64 2.20 16.10
CA SER A 12 1.35 2.27 15.41
C SER A 12 1.13 1.05 14.51
N VAL A 13 2.12 0.64 13.72
CA VAL A 13 2.04 -0.57 12.88
C VAL A 13 1.77 -1.83 13.70
N TRP A 14 2.46 -1.99 14.84
CA TRP A 14 2.23 -3.12 15.74
C TRP A 14 0.82 -3.12 16.29
N THR A 15 0.37 -1.99 16.85
CA THR A 15 -0.99 -1.88 17.42
C THR A 15 -2.08 -2.12 16.38
N LEU A 16 -1.95 -1.55 15.17
CA LEU A 16 -2.85 -1.79 14.04
C LEU A 16 -2.85 -3.27 13.64
N SER A 17 -1.68 -3.89 13.48
CA SER A 17 -1.58 -5.30 13.09
C SER A 17 -2.23 -6.23 14.13
N SER A 18 -1.97 -5.98 15.41
CA SER A 18 -2.61 -6.73 16.49
C SER A 18 -4.13 -6.53 16.47
N LEU A 19 -4.61 -5.29 16.32
CA LEU A 19 -6.04 -4.99 16.26
C LEU A 19 -6.75 -5.69 15.10
N LEU A 20 -6.13 -5.71 13.90
CA LEU A 20 -6.68 -6.41 12.74
C LEU A 20 -6.70 -7.93 12.95
N SER A 21 -5.70 -8.51 13.63
CA SER A 21 -5.66 -9.95 13.90
C SER A 21 -6.66 -10.43 14.95
N LEU A 22 -7.09 -9.57 15.87
CA LEU A 22 -8.03 -9.92 16.95
C LEU A 22 -9.36 -10.52 16.48
N PRO A 23 -10.12 -9.91 15.55
CA PRO A 23 -11.35 -10.51 15.03
C PRO A 23 -11.08 -11.83 14.31
N SER A 24 -9.97 -11.93 13.56
CA SER A 24 -9.62 -13.21 12.92
C SER A 24 -9.35 -14.33 13.94
N LEU A 25 -8.78 -13.99 15.09
CA LEU A 25 -8.48 -14.95 16.17
C LEU A 25 -9.73 -15.36 16.95
N LEU A 26 -10.64 -14.42 17.24
CA LEU A 26 -11.86 -14.68 18.00
C LEU A 26 -12.91 -15.46 17.19
N TYR A 27 -12.97 -15.26 15.87
CA TYR A 27 -13.96 -15.87 15.00
C TYR A 27 -13.42 -17.03 14.13
N ALA A 28 -12.15 -17.43 14.32
CA ALA A 28 -11.58 -18.62 13.69
C ALA A 28 -12.23 -19.88 14.26
N THR A 29 -13.12 -20.49 13.49
CA THR A 29 -13.79 -21.75 13.85
C THR A 29 -13.23 -22.91 13.02
N THR A 30 -13.03 -24.05 13.67
CA THR A 30 -12.50 -25.25 13.05
C THR A 30 -13.61 -26.29 12.90
N ILE A 31 -13.97 -26.67 11.68
CA ILE A 31 -15.02 -27.66 11.42
C ILE A 31 -14.44 -28.86 10.69
N THR A 32 -14.81 -30.04 11.14
CA THR A 32 -14.39 -31.32 10.58
C THR A 32 -15.47 -31.86 9.66
N TYR A 33 -15.20 -31.90 8.35
CA TYR A 33 -16.10 -32.51 7.38
C TYR A 33 -15.71 -33.98 7.19
N LYS A 34 -16.71 -34.87 7.27
CA LYS A 34 -16.56 -36.27 6.86
C LYS A 34 -16.79 -36.33 5.35
N TYR A 35 -15.74 -36.59 4.58
CA TYR A 35 -15.88 -36.85 3.15
C TYR A 35 -16.37 -38.29 2.93
N ALA A 36 -17.03 -38.54 1.78
CA ALA A 36 -17.55 -39.86 1.40
C ALA A 36 -16.45 -40.95 1.34
N ASP A 37 -15.19 -40.55 1.20
CA ASP A 37 -14.00 -41.40 1.10
C ASP A 37 -13.32 -41.67 2.45
N GLN A 38 -14.11 -41.81 3.53
CA GLN A 38 -13.65 -42.10 4.92
C GLN A 38 -12.60 -41.14 5.53
N GLY A 39 -12.23 -40.05 4.84
CA GLY A 39 -11.29 -39.05 5.33
C GLY A 39 -11.96 -37.96 6.16
N HIS A 40 -11.41 -37.69 7.35
CA HIS A 40 -11.70 -36.47 8.10
C HIS A 40 -10.84 -35.34 7.55
N ARG A 41 -11.46 -34.28 7.01
CA ARG A 41 -10.75 -33.06 6.64
C ARG A 41 -11.18 -31.92 7.56
N THR A 42 -10.21 -31.38 8.28
CA THR A 42 -10.38 -30.26 9.20
C THR A 42 -10.17 -28.97 8.42
N LEU A 43 -11.20 -28.13 8.32
CA LEU A 43 -11.12 -26.81 7.70
C LEU A 43 -11.19 -25.75 8.80
N CYS A 44 -10.25 -24.80 8.77
CA CYS A 44 -10.32 -23.59 9.57
C CYS A 44 -10.94 -22.50 8.70
N TYR A 45 -12.09 -21.96 9.13
CA TYR A 45 -12.74 -20.86 8.41
C TYR A 45 -13.27 -19.82 9.39
N LEU A 46 -13.30 -18.57 8.93
CA LEU A 46 -13.77 -17.45 9.71
C LEU A 46 -15.30 -17.41 9.63
N ILE A 47 -15.99 -17.62 10.76
CA ILE A 47 -17.45 -17.57 10.81
C ILE A 47 -17.89 -16.29 11.52
N TRP A 48 -18.41 -15.33 10.76
CA TRP A 48 -18.96 -14.11 11.34
C TRP A 48 -20.35 -14.41 11.94
N PRO A 49 -20.68 -13.90 13.14
CA PRO A 49 -21.94 -14.18 13.82
C PRO A 49 -23.17 -13.56 13.15
N ASP A 50 -22.98 -12.68 12.15
CA ASP A 50 -24.06 -11.99 11.46
C ASP A 50 -24.54 -12.80 10.23
N GLN A 51 -25.56 -13.61 10.49
CA GLN A 51 -26.62 -14.16 9.62
C GLN A 51 -26.26 -14.73 8.23
N ALA A 52 -26.80 -15.94 8.01
CA ALA A 52 -27.02 -16.71 6.77
C ALA A 52 -26.16 -16.39 5.53
N LEU A 53 -25.49 -17.45 5.05
CA LEU A 53 -24.68 -17.52 3.83
C LEU A 53 -25.14 -16.56 2.71
N GLY A 54 -24.23 -15.68 2.28
CA GLY A 54 -24.35 -14.89 1.05
C GLY A 54 -24.39 -13.38 1.22
N LYS A 55 -24.63 -12.84 2.43
CA LYS A 55 -24.71 -11.37 2.66
C LYS A 55 -24.14 -10.91 4.01
N SER A 56 -22.99 -11.44 4.44
CA SER A 56 -22.35 -10.94 5.67
C SER A 56 -21.64 -9.62 5.37
N TYR A 57 -22.28 -8.50 5.72
CA TYR A 57 -21.74 -7.14 5.56
C TYR A 57 -20.42 -6.97 6.33
N THR A 58 -20.34 -7.59 7.52
CA THR A 58 -19.20 -7.48 8.43
C THR A 58 -17.93 -8.11 7.85
N ASP A 59 -18.04 -9.29 7.22
CA ASP A 59 -16.92 -9.92 6.51
C ASP A 59 -16.43 -9.07 5.33
N HIS A 60 -17.35 -8.55 4.53
CA HIS A 60 -17.02 -7.75 3.36
C HIS A 60 -16.31 -6.44 3.76
N VAL A 61 -16.85 -5.75 4.77
CA VAL A 61 -16.23 -4.54 5.32
C VAL A 61 -14.86 -4.84 5.91
N TYR A 62 -14.71 -5.94 6.67
CA TYR A 62 -13.41 -6.34 7.22
C TYR A 62 -12.38 -6.61 6.13
N ASN A 63 -12.73 -7.37 5.08
CA ASN A 63 -11.83 -7.68 3.97
C ASN A 63 -11.43 -6.41 3.18
N ILE A 64 -12.36 -5.47 2.96
CA ILE A 64 -12.04 -4.18 2.34
C ILE A 64 -11.08 -3.37 3.22
N VAL A 65 -11.37 -3.25 4.52
CA VAL A 65 -10.51 -2.51 5.45
C VAL A 65 -9.11 -3.13 5.51
N PHE A 66 -9.04 -4.46 5.61
CA PHE A 66 -7.77 -5.19 5.59
C PHE A 66 -6.97 -4.90 4.32
N LEU A 67 -7.60 -4.96 3.15
CA LEU A 67 -6.96 -4.67 1.86
C LEU A 67 -6.47 -3.21 1.80
N VAL A 68 -7.28 -2.26 2.24
CA VAL A 68 -6.89 -0.85 2.24
C VAL A 68 -5.69 -0.62 3.14
N VAL A 69 -5.73 -1.12 4.38
CA VAL A 69 -4.68 -0.87 5.38
C VAL A 69 -3.37 -1.57 5.02
N THR A 70 -3.42 -2.84 4.61
CA THR A 70 -2.23 -3.66 4.40
C THR A 70 -1.63 -3.52 2.99
N TYR A 71 -2.40 -3.06 2.01
CA TYR A 71 -1.96 -2.99 0.63
C TYR A 71 -2.04 -1.58 0.06
N ILE A 72 -3.20 -0.93 0.09
CA ILE A 72 -3.38 0.37 -0.57
C ILE A 72 -2.53 1.45 0.09
N ILE A 73 -2.58 1.58 1.42
CA ILE A 73 -1.78 2.56 2.17
C ILE A 73 -0.28 2.42 1.87
N PRO A 74 0.38 1.26 2.06
CA PRO A 74 1.80 1.14 1.81
C PRO A 74 2.15 1.34 0.33
N MET A 75 1.34 0.85 -0.61
CA MET A 75 1.57 1.06 -2.04
C MET A 75 1.48 2.54 -2.42
N SER A 76 0.51 3.28 -1.87
CA SER A 76 0.40 4.73 -2.09
C SER A 76 1.59 5.48 -1.48
N CYS A 77 1.99 5.17 -0.25
CA CYS A 77 3.16 5.79 0.38
C CYS A 77 4.44 5.56 -0.41
N MET A 78 4.68 4.31 -0.86
CA MET A 78 5.83 3.97 -1.70
C MET A 78 5.75 4.72 -3.04
N ALA A 79 4.62 4.68 -3.73
CA ALA A 79 4.46 5.35 -5.03
C ALA A 79 4.74 6.86 -4.94
N VAL A 80 4.22 7.54 -3.92
CA VAL A 80 4.46 8.98 -3.71
C VAL A 80 5.94 9.25 -3.43
N THR A 81 6.54 8.56 -2.45
CA THR A 81 7.95 8.78 -2.10
C THR A 81 8.90 8.51 -3.26
N TYR A 82 8.69 7.44 -4.03
CA TYR A 82 9.50 7.15 -5.22
C TYR A 82 9.29 8.16 -6.34
N THR A 83 8.06 8.65 -6.53
CA THR A 83 7.78 9.70 -7.53
C THR A 83 8.53 10.99 -7.16
N TRP A 84 8.51 11.38 -5.89
CA TRP A 84 9.25 12.54 -5.38
C TRP A 84 10.76 12.39 -5.59
N ILE A 85 11.34 11.24 -5.22
CA ILE A 85 12.77 10.96 -5.42
C ILE A 85 13.11 11.01 -6.92
N GLY A 86 12.28 10.41 -7.77
CA GLY A 86 12.45 10.43 -9.22
C GLY A 86 12.41 11.84 -9.81
N CYS A 87 11.51 12.70 -9.34
CA CYS A 87 11.43 14.10 -9.75
C CYS A 87 12.68 14.90 -9.33
N ILE A 88 13.17 14.71 -8.10
CA ILE A 88 14.39 15.37 -7.61
C ILE A 88 15.61 14.95 -8.43
N LEU A 89 15.73 13.66 -8.72
CA LEU A 89 16.84 13.12 -9.51
C LEU A 89 16.83 13.62 -10.96
N TRP A 90 15.64 13.91 -11.51
CA TRP A 90 15.49 14.45 -12.86
C TRP A 90 15.72 15.98 -12.93
N GLY A 91 15.50 16.69 -11.83
CA GLY A 91 15.74 18.13 -11.69
C GLY A 91 17.19 18.48 -11.30
N SER A 92 17.88 17.59 -10.57
CA SER A 92 19.30 17.74 -10.28
C SER A 92 20.11 17.41 -11.52
N LYS A 93 20.53 18.47 -12.22
CA LYS A 93 21.57 18.47 -13.24
C LYS A 93 22.67 17.46 -12.87
N VAL A 94 22.92 16.51 -13.78
CA VAL A 94 24.00 15.52 -13.71
C VAL A 94 25.25 16.14 -13.08
N ILE A 95 25.67 15.62 -11.93
CA ILE A 95 26.88 16.06 -11.22
C ILE A 95 28.09 15.47 -12.00
N GLY A 96 28.76 16.31 -12.81
CA GLY A 96 30.05 16.06 -13.50
C GLY A 96 29.95 15.12 -14.71
N GLU A 97 30.33 15.47 -15.94
CA GLU A 97 31.60 16.04 -16.42
C GLU A 97 31.37 17.08 -17.53
N ASN A 98 32.19 18.12 -17.53
CA ASN A 98 32.10 19.28 -18.40
C ASN A 98 32.28 18.88 -19.88
N THR A 99 31.25 19.02 -20.72
CA THR A 99 31.39 19.00 -22.20
C THR A 99 30.34 19.94 -22.80
N ASP A 100 30.73 21.20 -22.97
CA ASP A 100 29.90 22.33 -23.43
C ASP A 100 29.14 22.16 -24.79
N PRO A 101 29.55 21.33 -25.77
CA PRO A 101 28.79 21.22 -27.02
C PRO A 101 27.44 20.47 -26.94
N GLN A 102 27.14 19.68 -25.90
CA GLN A 102 25.90 18.87 -25.86
C GLN A 102 24.66 19.60 -25.31
N ASN A 103 24.79 20.85 -24.88
CA ASN A 103 23.74 21.56 -24.15
C ASN A 103 22.54 22.00 -25.03
N HIS A 104 22.74 22.15 -26.34
CA HIS A 104 21.70 22.57 -27.28
C HIS A 104 20.72 21.44 -27.66
N VAL A 105 21.19 20.18 -27.70
CA VAL A 105 20.35 19.01 -28.03
C VAL A 105 19.49 18.59 -26.81
N ILE A 106 19.95 18.88 -25.60
CA ILE A 106 19.26 18.54 -24.34
C ILE A 106 18.04 19.46 -24.10
N LYS A 107 18.08 20.73 -24.51
CA LYS A 107 16.98 21.69 -24.33
C LYS A 107 15.69 21.32 -25.09
N SER A 108 15.77 20.62 -26.24
CA SER A 108 14.57 20.20 -26.99
C SER A 108 13.92 18.94 -26.41
N LYS A 109 14.70 18.01 -25.83
CA LYS A 109 14.18 16.81 -25.14
C LYS A 109 13.63 17.09 -23.74
N GLN A 110 13.98 18.21 -23.12
CA GLN A 110 13.46 18.59 -21.79
C GLN A 110 12.01 19.11 -21.80
N ARG A 111 11.50 19.66 -22.92
CA ARG A 111 10.09 20.10 -23.02
C ARG A 111 9.06 18.96 -22.99
N VAL A 112 9.46 17.76 -23.41
CA VAL A 112 8.59 16.56 -23.37
C VAL A 112 8.60 15.93 -21.97
N LYS A 113 9.70 16.09 -21.23
CA LYS A 113 9.88 15.53 -19.88
C LYS A 113 9.21 16.38 -18.79
N SER A 114 9.08 17.69 -18.99
CA SER A 114 8.24 18.55 -18.16
C SER A 114 6.76 18.16 -18.22
N PHE A 115 6.26 17.69 -19.38
CA PHE A 115 4.87 17.26 -19.54
C PHE A 115 4.48 16.06 -18.65
N LEU A 116 5.43 15.20 -18.30
CA LEU A 116 5.21 14.07 -17.38
C LEU A 116 5.20 14.50 -15.90
N CYS A 117 5.98 15.52 -15.56
CA CYS A 117 6.08 16.07 -14.20
C CYS A 117 4.84 16.92 -13.81
N TYR A 118 4.26 17.67 -14.75
CA TYR A 118 3.02 18.43 -14.51
C TYR A 118 1.84 17.57 -14.06
N LYS A 119 1.81 16.28 -14.42
CA LYS A 119 0.77 15.35 -13.97
C LYS A 119 0.93 14.92 -12.49
N CYS A 120 2.14 15.01 -11.94
CA CYS A 120 2.42 14.74 -10.52
C CYS A 120 2.10 15.96 -9.64
N HIS A 121 2.45 17.17 -10.11
CA HIS A 121 2.10 18.43 -9.41
C HIS A 121 0.56 18.65 -9.31
N PHE A 122 -0.24 18.09 -10.22
CA PHE A 122 -1.71 18.19 -10.13
C PHE A 122 -2.33 17.31 -9.03
N ARG A 123 -1.60 16.30 -8.51
CA ARG A 123 -2.05 15.48 -7.37
C ARG A 123 -1.77 16.16 -6.02
N ASP A 124 -0.66 16.90 -5.92
CA ASP A 124 -0.37 17.74 -4.75
C ASP A 124 -1.35 18.92 -4.61
N SER A 125 -2.03 19.33 -5.69
CA SER A 125 -3.14 20.31 -5.64
C SER A 125 -4.43 19.82 -4.97
N PHE A 126 -4.53 18.55 -4.56
CA PHE A 126 -5.72 17.99 -3.90
C PHE A 126 -5.51 17.71 -2.39
N ASP A 127 -4.31 17.97 -1.84
CA ASP A 127 -3.96 17.84 -0.42
C ASP A 127 -3.72 19.23 0.26
N LYS A 128 -4.35 20.27 -0.29
CA LYS A 128 -4.58 21.58 0.36
C LYS A 128 -6.06 21.84 0.41
#